data_AF-A0A151AVN6-F1
#
_entry.id   AF-A0A151AVN6-F1
#
_cell.length_a   1.000
_cell.length_b   1.000
_cell.length_c   1.000
_cell.angle_alpha   90.00
_cell.angle_beta   90.00
_cell.angle_gamma   90.00
#
_symmetry.space_group_name_H-M   'P 1'
#
loop_
_entity.id
_entity.type
_entity.pdbx_description
1 polymer ?
#
loop_
_entity_poly.entity_id
_entity_poly.type
_entity_poly.pdbx_seq_one_letter_code
_entity_poly.pdbx_strand_id
1 'polypeptide(L)'
;MTFQDIEPKAEGKEYQIKKGVAEDRLISTVDPDMRHGRKSTARTFNGYKTHIAMEQESEFIAAVEVTPANTYDGQVAKDLIDQQPEERRPGRMLGDTCYCTGPIRKDM
;
A
#
# COMPACT_ATOMS: atom_id res chain seq x y z
N MET A 1 15.75 15.38 -12.63
CA MET A 1 14.72 16.35 -12.18
C MET A 1 13.37 15.70 -12.41
N THR A 2 12.54 15.53 -11.37
CA THR A 2 11.24 14.87 -11.48
C THR A 2 10.16 15.93 -11.74
N PHE A 3 9.40 15.80 -12.82
CA PHE A 3 8.36 16.77 -13.22
C PHE A 3 7.02 16.50 -12.52
N GLN A 4 7.05 16.19 -11.22
CA GLN A 4 5.86 15.69 -10.49
C GLN A 4 4.82 16.78 -10.22
N ASP A 5 5.29 18.01 -9.94
CA ASP A 5 4.43 19.12 -9.49
C ASP A 5 4.36 20.26 -10.54
N ILE A 6 4.95 20.05 -11.72
CA ILE A 6 4.97 21.04 -12.81
C ILE A 6 4.51 20.42 -14.13
N GLU A 7 3.82 21.22 -14.93
CA GLU A 7 3.38 20.86 -16.27
C GLU A 7 3.72 21.99 -17.27
N PRO A 8 3.99 21.68 -18.55
CA PRO A 8 4.26 22.70 -19.55
C PRO A 8 3.01 23.56 -19.81
N LYS A 9 3.20 24.88 -19.99
CA LYS A 9 2.13 25.77 -20.44
C LYS A 9 1.80 25.52 -21.92
N ALA A 10 0.54 25.75 -22.30
CA ALA A 10 0.06 25.50 -23.66
C ALA A 10 0.81 26.27 -24.77
N GLU A 11 1.41 27.42 -24.46
CA GLU A 11 2.07 28.31 -25.43
C GLU A 11 3.57 28.57 -25.12
N GLY A 12 4.36 27.54 -24.81
CA GLY A 12 5.83 27.71 -24.84
C GLY A 12 6.67 26.75 -24.01
N LYS A 13 7.94 27.14 -23.80
CA LYS A 13 8.95 26.42 -22.98
C LYS A 13 8.81 26.66 -21.47
N GLU A 14 7.77 27.37 -21.05
CA GLU A 14 7.51 27.69 -19.64
C GLU A 14 6.69 26.60 -18.95
N TYR A 15 6.89 26.44 -17.64
CA TYR A 15 6.18 25.48 -16.80
C TYR A 15 5.24 26.22 -15.83
N GLN A 16 4.16 25.56 -15.44
CA GLN A 16 3.25 26.01 -14.37
C GLN A 16 3.10 24.93 -13.29
N ILE A 17 2.69 25.33 -12.09
CA ILE A 17 2.42 24.39 -10.99
C ILE A 17 1.15 23.62 -11.30
N LYS A 18 1.24 22.29 -11.27
CA LYS A 18 0.09 21.40 -11.44
C LYS A 18 -0.85 21.51 -10.24
N LYS A 19 -2.16 21.52 -10.47
CA LYS A 19 -3.14 21.44 -9.37
C LYS A 19 -3.24 20.00 -8.84
N GLY A 20 -3.17 19.86 -7.51
CA GLY A 20 -3.25 18.57 -6.83
C GLY A 20 -1.88 18.04 -6.38
N VAL A 21 -1.83 16.76 -6.02
CA VAL A 21 -0.61 16.07 -5.60
C VAL A 21 -0.39 14.88 -6.54
N ALA A 22 0.85 14.61 -6.93
CA ALA A 22 1.20 13.42 -7.70
C ALA A 22 0.83 12.14 -6.92
N GLU A 23 0.10 11.23 -7.57
CA GLU A 23 -0.43 10.00 -6.96
C GLU A 23 0.68 9.09 -6.42
N ASP A 24 1.71 8.85 -7.24
CA ASP A 24 2.86 8.03 -6.88
C ASP A 24 4.09 8.91 -6.59
N ARG A 25 3.92 9.91 -5.72
CA ARG A 25 4.96 10.89 -5.43
C ARG A 25 6.22 10.20 -4.90
N LEU A 26 7.32 10.35 -5.64
CA LEU A 26 8.67 10.06 -5.18
C LEU A 26 9.04 11.05 -4.07
N ILE A 27 9.18 10.53 -2.87
CA ILE A 27 9.55 11.30 -1.66
C ILE A 27 11.03 11.16 -1.29
N SER A 28 11.74 10.21 -1.90
CA SER A 28 13.17 10.00 -1.73
C SER A 28 13.81 9.69 -3.07
N THR A 29 14.99 10.25 -3.28
CA THR A 29 15.81 9.97 -4.46
C THR A 29 16.75 8.78 -4.24
N VAL A 30 17.01 8.42 -2.99
CA VAL A 30 17.87 7.28 -2.62
C VAL A 30 17.06 6.00 -2.41
N ASP A 31 15.77 6.14 -2.10
CA ASP A 31 14.82 5.05 -1.98
C ASP A 31 13.59 5.37 -2.84
N PRO A 32 13.59 4.91 -4.11
CA PRO A 32 12.51 5.17 -5.05
C PRO A 32 11.21 4.44 -4.75
N ASP A 33 11.17 3.49 -3.83
CA ASP A 33 9.97 2.72 -3.47
C ASP A 33 9.28 3.29 -2.22
N MET A 34 9.98 4.12 -1.45
CA MET A 34 9.42 4.79 -0.29
C MET A 34 8.26 5.71 -0.69
N ARG A 35 7.12 5.63 0.03
CA ARG A 35 5.93 6.45 -0.25
C ARG A 35 5.40 7.17 0.98
N HIS A 36 4.56 8.17 0.74
CA HIS A 36 3.85 8.88 1.79
C HIS A 36 2.60 8.09 2.20
N GLY A 37 2.50 7.75 3.48
CA GLY A 37 1.35 7.07 4.05
C GLY A 37 0.62 7.93 5.07
N ARG A 38 -0.64 7.56 5.31
CA ARG A 38 -1.49 8.22 6.30
C ARG A 38 -2.20 7.20 7.16
N LYS A 39 -1.96 7.26 8.46
CA LYS A 39 -2.73 6.49 9.45
C LYS A 39 -4.00 7.24 9.86
N SER A 40 -3.93 8.57 9.97
CA SER A 40 -5.08 9.43 10.23
C SER A 40 -4.81 10.85 9.73
N THR A 41 -5.79 11.74 9.83
CA THR A 41 -5.60 13.15 9.44
C THR A 41 -4.38 13.79 10.13
N ALA A 42 -4.19 13.47 11.41
CA ALA A 42 -3.11 14.01 12.25
C ALA A 42 -1.82 13.16 12.25
N ARG A 43 -1.84 11.95 11.70
CA ARG A 43 -0.67 11.06 11.67
C ARG A 43 -0.36 10.58 10.27
N THR A 44 0.72 11.11 9.73
CA THR A 44 1.32 10.74 8.46
C THR A 44 2.70 10.13 8.68
N PHE A 45 3.20 9.39 7.71
CA PHE A 45 4.53 8.80 7.72
C PHE A 45 5.07 8.68 6.30
N ASN A 46 6.39 8.56 6.19
CA ASN A 46 7.10 8.35 4.94
C ASN A 46 7.82 7.02 5.08
N GLY A 47 7.55 6.05 4.21
CA GLY A 47 8.08 4.72 4.40
C GLY A 47 7.30 3.63 3.69
N TYR A 48 7.19 2.55 4.43
CA TYR A 48 6.53 1.31 4.09
C TYR A 48 5.58 0.93 5.20
N LYS A 49 4.71 -0.04 4.92
CA LYS A 49 3.86 -0.68 5.90
C LYS A 49 4.06 -2.19 5.84
N THR A 50 3.96 -2.81 7.00
CA THR A 50 4.07 -4.26 7.14
C THR A 50 2.68 -4.83 7.33
N HIS A 51 2.40 -5.89 6.58
CA HIS A 51 1.20 -6.70 6.68
C HIS A 51 1.60 -8.07 7.21
N ILE A 52 0.86 -8.58 8.19
CA ILE A 52 1.20 -9.84 8.85
C ILE A 52 -0.06 -10.70 8.88
N ALA A 53 0.06 -11.93 8.38
CA ALA A 53 -0.92 -12.99 8.64
C ALA A 53 -0.40 -13.86 9.79
N MET A 54 -1.26 -14.06 10.77
CA MET A 54 -0.95 -14.83 11.97
C MET A 54 -2.05 -15.87 12.19
N GLU A 55 -1.62 -17.10 12.44
CA GLU A 55 -2.50 -18.18 12.90
C GLU A 55 -2.97 -17.86 14.33
N GLN A 56 -4.27 -17.97 14.57
CA GLN A 56 -4.90 -17.39 15.76
C GLN A 56 -4.64 -18.19 17.04
N GLU A 57 -4.51 -19.52 16.97
CA GLU A 57 -4.38 -20.36 18.16
C GLU A 57 -2.93 -20.44 18.67
N SER A 58 -1.99 -20.59 17.74
CA SER A 58 -0.56 -20.73 18.01
C SER A 58 0.21 -19.41 17.97
N GLU A 59 -0.42 -18.33 17.52
CA GLU A 59 0.19 -17.03 17.26
C GLU A 59 1.37 -17.09 16.26
N PHE A 60 1.41 -18.15 15.45
CA PHE A 60 2.46 -18.33 14.45
C PHE A 60 2.28 -17.34 13.30
N ILE A 61 3.35 -16.60 12.99
CA ILE A 61 3.39 -15.71 11.82
C ILE A 61 3.50 -16.57 10.57
N ALA A 62 2.40 -16.67 9.82
CA ALA A 62 2.28 -17.53 8.65
C ALA A 62 2.77 -16.86 7.36
N ALA A 63 2.61 -15.53 7.25
CA ALA A 63 3.09 -14.74 6.13
C ALA A 63 3.35 -13.28 6.54
N VAL A 64 4.27 -12.63 5.85
CA VAL A 64 4.60 -11.21 6.04
C VAL A 64 4.82 -10.58 4.67
N GLU A 65 4.21 -9.42 4.46
CA GLU A 65 4.38 -8.64 3.24
C GLU A 65 4.71 -7.18 3.60
N VAL A 66 5.60 -6.54 2.84
CA VAL A 66 5.98 -5.15 3.06
C VAL A 66 5.70 -4.37 1.80
N THR A 67 4.85 -3.35 1.90
CA THR A 67 4.45 -2.54 0.74
C THR A 67 4.75 -1.06 0.96
N PRO A 68 4.92 -0.28 -0.12
CA PRO A 68 4.98 1.17 -0.02
C PRO A 68 3.77 1.73 0.73
N ALA A 69 3.98 2.80 1.50
CA ALA A 69 2.98 3.31 2.44
C ALA A 69 1.66 3.81 1.81
N ASN A 70 1.62 4.08 0.50
CA ASN A 70 0.41 4.48 -0.24
C ASN A 70 -0.40 3.31 -0.81
N THR A 71 0.10 2.06 -0.72
CA THR A 71 -0.64 0.86 -1.16
C THR A 71 -1.97 0.76 -0.40
N TYR A 72 -2.99 0.09 -0.94
CA TYR A 72 -4.21 -0.17 -0.16
C TYR A 72 -4.09 -1.50 0.60
N ASP A 73 -4.43 -1.53 1.89
CA ASP A 73 -4.25 -2.73 2.74
C ASP A 73 -4.98 -3.95 2.18
N GLY A 74 -6.19 -3.77 1.68
CA GLY A 74 -7.01 -4.87 1.16
C GLY A 74 -6.41 -5.60 -0.03
N GLN A 75 -5.58 -4.93 -0.84
CA GLN A 75 -4.92 -5.56 -1.99
C GLN A 75 -3.95 -6.67 -1.56
N VAL A 76 -3.41 -6.58 -0.34
CA VAL A 76 -2.39 -7.50 0.18
C VAL A 76 -2.99 -8.73 0.86
N ALA A 77 -4.30 -8.72 1.17
CA ALA A 77 -4.96 -9.78 1.93
C ALA A 77 -4.86 -11.16 1.24
N LYS A 78 -5.09 -11.20 -0.08
CA LYS A 78 -5.03 -12.42 -0.86
C LYS A 78 -3.61 -12.97 -0.95
N ASP A 79 -2.63 -12.10 -1.19
CA ASP A 79 -1.22 -12.48 -1.28
C ASP A 79 -0.75 -13.15 0.02
N LEU A 80 -1.14 -12.62 1.19
CA LEU A 80 -0.81 -13.23 2.48
C LEU A 80 -1.42 -14.63 2.69
N ILE A 81 -2.56 -14.93 2.06
CA ILE A 81 -3.16 -16.27 2.11
C ILE A 81 -2.46 -17.19 1.11
N ASP A 82 -2.19 -16.70 -0.09
CA ASP A 82 -1.57 -17.48 -1.17
C ASP A 82 -0.10 -17.82 -0.89
N GLN A 83 0.58 -17.04 -0.05
CA GLN A 83 1.94 -17.35 0.44
C GLN A 83 1.99 -18.56 1.38
N GLN A 84 0.86 -18.99 1.95
CA GLN A 84 0.81 -20.12 2.88
C GLN A 84 0.69 -21.45 2.12
N PRO A 85 1.33 -22.53 2.60
CA PRO A 85 1.23 -23.84 1.95
C PRO A 85 -0.21 -24.37 2.02
N GLU A 86 -0.60 -25.18 1.04
CA GLU A 86 -1.99 -25.64 0.87
C GLU A 86 -2.53 -26.33 2.14
N GLU A 87 -1.69 -27.09 2.85
CA GLU A 87 -2.05 -27.79 4.07
C GLU A 87 -2.32 -26.86 5.26
N ARG A 88 -1.85 -25.61 5.20
CA ARG A 88 -2.03 -24.59 6.24
C ARG A 88 -2.86 -23.40 5.76
N ARG A 89 -3.39 -23.44 4.54
CA ARG A 89 -4.19 -22.36 3.99
C ARG A 89 -5.44 -22.17 4.86
N PRO A 90 -5.69 -20.97 5.40
CA PRO A 90 -6.77 -20.76 6.36
C PRO A 90 -8.13 -20.87 5.67
N GLY A 91 -9.05 -21.65 6.25
CA GLY A 91 -10.45 -21.69 5.80
C GLY A 91 -11.26 -20.44 6.20
N ARG A 92 -10.72 -19.60 7.09
CA ARG A 92 -11.33 -18.34 7.53
C ARG A 92 -10.25 -17.33 7.90
N MET A 93 -10.41 -16.11 7.45
CA MET A 93 -9.59 -14.97 7.85
C MET A 93 -10.39 -14.04 8.77
N LEU A 94 -9.71 -13.51 9.80
CA LEU A 94 -10.18 -12.37 10.58
C LEU A 94 -9.23 -11.20 10.31
N GLY A 95 -9.77 -10.03 10.03
CA GLY A 95 -8.99 -8.84 9.74
C GLY A 95 -9.83 -7.58 9.93
N ASP A 96 -9.14 -6.45 10.08
CA ASP A 96 -9.80 -5.15 10.09
C ASP A 96 -10.52 -4.88 8.75
N THR A 97 -11.45 -3.92 8.77
CA THR A 97 -12.30 -3.54 7.64
C THR A 97 -11.50 -3.26 6.37
N CYS A 98 -10.30 -2.69 6.49
CA CYS A 98 -9.44 -2.41 5.35
C CYS A 98 -9.01 -3.66 4.58
N TYR A 99 -8.94 -4.84 5.22
CA TYR A 99 -8.63 -6.12 4.58
C TYR A 99 -9.89 -6.88 4.10
N CYS A 100 -11.07 -6.50 4.60
CA CYS A 100 -12.32 -7.24 4.42
C CYS A 100 -13.34 -6.52 3.52
N THR A 101 -12.88 -5.72 2.56
CA THR A 101 -13.77 -4.99 1.64
C THR A 101 -14.55 -5.93 0.72
N GLY A 102 -15.70 -5.46 0.21
CA GLY A 102 -16.59 -6.26 -0.64
C GLY A 102 -15.91 -6.91 -1.86
N PRO A 103 -15.10 -6.17 -2.65
CA PRO A 103 -14.35 -6.76 -3.76
C PRO A 103 -13.36 -7.84 -3.31
N ILE A 104 -12.54 -7.55 -2.29
CA ILE A 104 -11.55 -8.49 -1.78
C ILE A 104 -12.20 -9.79 -1.29
N ARG A 105 -13.35 -9.70 -0.61
CA ARG A 105 -14.11 -10.88 -0.15
C ARG A 105 -14.70 -11.74 -1.28
N LYS A 106 -14.86 -11.22 -2.49
CA LYS A 106 -15.32 -12.01 -3.64
C LYS A 106 -14.18 -12.75 -4.33
N ASP A 107 -12.97 -12.21 -4.23
CA ASP A 107 -11.79 -12.70 -4.95
C ASP A 107 -10.92 -13.67 -4.11
N MET A 108 -11.30 -13.90 -2.85
CA MET A 108 -10.68 -14.83 -1.88
C MET A 108 -11.49 -16.12 -1.75
#